data_AF-A0A1U7W8F5-F1
#
_entry.id   AF-A0A1U7W8F5-F1
#
_cell.length_a   1.000
_cell.length_b   1.000
_cell.length_c   1.000
_cell.angle_alpha   90.00
_cell.angle_beta   90.00
_cell.angle_gamma   90.00
#
_symmetry.space_group_name_H-M   'P 1'
#
loop_
_entity.id
_entity.type
_entity.pdbx_description
1 polymer ?
#
loop_
_entity_poly.entity_id
_entity_poly.type
_entity_poly.pdbx_seq_one_letter_code
_entity_poly.pdbx_strand_id
1 'polypeptide(L)'
;MFKIPDIPKYDGTSDPREHITTYTTTVKGNDLAQHEIKSVLLKKFGETLMKGALTWYSRLPEDSFEILTDSIIKDHAGARNVQARKSEYIKNFAKRIQTIARFRDPVSERKDVITSGSGRGSRGIYKGPQSTEF
;
A
#
# COMPACT_ATOMS: atom_id res chain seq x y z
N MET A 1 38.18 -11.21 1.45
CA MET A 1 36.77 -11.35 1.90
C MET A 1 35.88 -10.74 0.83
N PHE A 2 34.96 -11.51 0.25
CA PHE A 2 34.03 -11.02 -0.77
C PHE A 2 33.16 -9.90 -0.18
N LYS A 3 33.10 -8.77 -0.88
CA LYS A 3 32.22 -7.65 -0.55
C LYS A 3 31.02 -7.72 -1.49
N ILE A 4 29.82 -7.73 -0.91
CA ILE A 4 28.59 -7.60 -1.70
C ILE A 4 28.63 -6.25 -2.42
N PRO A 5 28.48 -6.22 -3.76
CA PRO A 5 28.26 -4.98 -4.50
C PRO A 5 26.96 -4.31 -4.03
N ASP A 6 26.76 -3.03 -4.34
CA ASP A 6 25.57 -2.31 -3.88
C ASP A 6 24.28 -2.88 -4.51
N ILE A 7 23.67 -3.85 -3.83
CA ILE A 7 22.43 -4.51 -4.21
C ILE A 7 21.33 -3.93 -3.32
N PRO A 8 20.25 -3.38 -3.91
CA PRO A 8 19.12 -2.88 -3.15
C PRO A 8 18.59 -3.93 -2.17
N LYS A 9 18.35 -3.51 -0.94
CA LYS A 9 17.82 -4.39 0.10
C LYS A 9 16.38 -4.80 -0.22
N TYR A 10 16.08 -6.09 -0.15
CA TYR A 10 14.76 -6.64 -0.41
C TYR A 10 13.91 -6.70 0.84
N ASP A 11 12.74 -6.07 0.81
CA ASP A 11 11.80 -6.02 1.93
C ASP A 11 10.57 -6.92 1.78
N GLY A 12 10.49 -7.68 0.69
CA GLY A 12 9.37 -8.59 0.40
C GLY A 12 8.25 -7.99 -0.44
N THR A 13 8.35 -6.71 -0.85
CA THR A 13 7.26 -6.03 -1.56
C THR A 13 7.42 -5.99 -3.10
N SER A 14 8.66 -5.94 -3.60
CA SER A 14 8.96 -6.01 -5.03
C SER A 14 9.00 -7.45 -5.55
N ASP A 15 9.16 -7.63 -6.86
CA ASP A 15 9.20 -8.96 -7.47
C ASP A 15 10.40 -9.76 -6.95
N PRO A 16 10.17 -10.90 -6.24
CA PRO A 16 11.26 -11.71 -5.75
C PRO A 16 12.15 -12.28 -6.86
N ARG A 17 11.62 -12.52 -8.06
CA ARG A 17 12.40 -13.02 -9.20
C ARG A 17 13.38 -11.98 -9.72
N GLU A 18 12.97 -10.71 -9.75
CA GLU A 18 13.89 -9.62 -10.11
C GLU A 18 15.00 -9.48 -9.08
N HIS A 19 14.68 -9.60 -7.78
CA HIS A 19 15.69 -9.55 -6.72
C HIS A 19 16.70 -10.69 -6.83
N ILE A 20 16.22 -11.94 -7.00
CA ILE A 20 17.09 -13.12 -7.19
C ILE A 20 17.96 -12.96 -8.44
N THR A 21 17.38 -12.49 -9.55
CA THR A 21 18.11 -12.30 -10.81
C THR A 21 19.20 -11.26 -10.63
N THR A 22 18.86 -10.10 -10.07
CA THR A 22 19.81 -9.01 -9.78
C THR A 22 20.93 -9.49 -8.88
N TYR A 23 20.60 -10.16 -7.78
CA TYR A 23 21.60 -10.71 -6.86
C TYR A 23 22.54 -11.70 -7.56
N THR A 24 21.98 -12.62 -8.33
CA THR A 24 22.74 -13.69 -8.97
C THR A 24 23.65 -13.16 -10.08
N THR A 25 23.16 -12.25 -10.92
CA THR A 25 23.98 -11.63 -11.99
C THR A 25 25.08 -10.77 -11.41
N THR A 26 24.76 -10.00 -10.36
CA THR A 26 25.75 -9.19 -9.66
C THR A 26 26.84 -10.06 -9.02
N VAL A 27 26.49 -11.11 -8.28
CA VAL A 27 27.48 -12.04 -7.69
C VAL A 27 28.31 -12.76 -8.76
N LYS A 28 27.68 -13.24 -9.84
CA LYS A 28 28.39 -13.92 -10.95
C LYS A 28 29.27 -13.02 -11.79
N GLY A 29 29.00 -11.72 -11.82
CA GLY A 29 29.83 -10.71 -12.49
C GLY A 29 31.08 -10.31 -11.73
N ASN A 30 31.32 -10.89 -10.55
CA ASN A 30 32.58 -10.71 -9.80
C ASN A 30 33.62 -11.76 -10.23
N ASP A 31 34.91 -11.46 -9.99
CA ASP A 31 36.05 -12.35 -10.27
C ASP A 31 36.16 -13.56 -9.32
N LEU A 32 35.03 -14.16 -8.94
CA LEU A 32 34.97 -15.33 -8.07
C LEU A 32 35.19 -16.62 -8.85
N ALA A 33 35.86 -17.59 -8.24
CA ALA A 33 35.92 -18.94 -8.80
C ALA A 33 34.54 -19.61 -8.76
N GLN A 34 34.25 -20.50 -9.71
CA GLN A 34 32.92 -21.15 -9.81
C GLN A 34 32.47 -21.85 -8.53
N HIS A 35 33.39 -22.44 -7.77
CA HIS A 35 33.10 -23.10 -6.50
C HIS A 35 32.80 -22.10 -5.36
N GLU A 36 33.33 -20.88 -5.42
CA GLU A 36 33.06 -19.81 -4.47
C GLU A 36 31.70 -19.16 -4.73
N ILE A 37 31.28 -19.05 -6.00
CA ILE A 37 30.00 -18.45 -6.39
C ILE A 37 28.84 -19.07 -5.62
N LYS A 38 28.77 -20.41 -5.53
CA LYS A 38 27.69 -21.08 -4.78
C LYS A 38 27.69 -20.74 -3.29
N SER A 39 28.87 -20.74 -2.67
CA SER A 39 29.03 -20.44 -1.25
C SER A 39 28.68 -18.99 -0.94
N VAL A 40 29.11 -18.06 -1.79
CA VAL A 40 28.77 -16.64 -1.69
C VAL A 40 27.28 -16.43 -1.89
N LEU A 41 26.68 -17.01 -2.93
CA LEU A 41 25.25 -16.89 -3.20
C LEU A 41 24.42 -17.25 -1.96
N LEU A 42 24.72 -18.36 -1.28
CA LEU A 42 23.97 -18.75 -0.09
C LEU A 42 24.24 -17.84 1.11
N LYS A 43 25.51 -17.66 1.50
CA LYS A 43 25.90 -16.95 2.73
C LYS A 43 25.54 -15.48 2.71
N LYS A 44 25.62 -14.85 1.54
CA LYS A 44 25.47 -13.41 1.37
C LYS A 44 24.04 -13.00 1.00
N PHE A 45 23.16 -13.95 0.69
CA PHE A 45 21.79 -13.62 0.30
C PHE A 45 21.01 -13.00 1.46
N GLY A 46 21.14 -13.56 2.67
CA GLY A 46 20.50 -13.02 3.88
C GLY A 46 20.91 -11.58 4.18
N GLU A 47 22.14 -11.19 3.83
CA GLU A 47 22.61 -9.81 3.96
C GLU A 47 21.89 -8.85 3.01
N THR A 48 21.22 -9.32 1.95
CA THR A 48 20.42 -8.46 1.07
C THR A 48 18.98 -8.27 1.54
N LEU A 49 18.56 -8.93 2.62
CA LEU A 49 17.17 -8.91 3.09
C LEU A 49 16.95 -7.87 4.20
N MET A 50 15.72 -7.36 4.30
CA MET A 50 15.27 -6.52 5.40
C MET A 50 13.82 -6.82 5.80
N LYS A 51 13.38 -6.26 6.94
CA LYS A 51 11.99 -6.34 7.44
C LYS A 51 11.43 -7.77 7.43
N GLY A 52 10.25 -7.96 6.84
CA GLY A 52 9.55 -9.24 6.80
C GLY A 52 10.30 -10.32 6.02
N ALA A 53 11.06 -9.93 4.98
CA ALA A 53 11.85 -10.87 4.18
C ALA A 53 12.97 -11.52 5.02
N LEU A 54 13.60 -10.76 5.92
CA LEU A 54 14.62 -11.31 6.82
C LEU A 54 14.03 -12.30 7.82
N THR A 55 12.86 -11.96 8.40
CA THR A 55 12.16 -12.85 9.35
C THR A 55 11.72 -14.16 8.68
N TRP A 56 11.30 -14.08 7.42
CA TRP A 56 10.94 -15.23 6.61
C TRP A 56 12.17 -16.11 6.30
N TYR A 57 13.29 -15.51 5.89
CA TYR A 57 14.53 -16.23 5.57
C TYR A 57 15.06 -17.06 6.74
N SER A 58 15.02 -16.52 7.97
CA SER A 58 15.45 -17.26 9.18
C SER A 58 14.59 -18.48 9.51
N ARG A 59 13.46 -18.70 8.84
CA ARG A 59 12.56 -19.86 9.03
C ARG A 59 12.77 -20.95 7.99
N LEU A 60 13.65 -20.73 7.02
CA LEU A 60 13.91 -21.67 5.93
C LEU A 60 15.06 -22.61 6.29
N PRO A 61 15.05 -23.84 5.77
CA PRO A 61 16.21 -24.72 5.87
C PRO A 61 17.37 -24.20 5.00
N GLU A 62 18.61 -24.25 5.53
CA GLU A 62 19.84 -23.78 4.88
C GLU A 62 20.45 -24.84 3.93
N ASP A 63 19.65 -25.44 3.06
CA ASP A 63 20.07 -26.65 2.34
C ASP A 63 20.74 -26.34 0.99
N SER A 64 20.18 -25.39 0.20
CA SER A 64 20.78 -24.92 -1.06
C SER A 64 20.18 -23.60 -1.55
N PHE A 65 20.90 -22.90 -2.42
CA PHE A 65 20.41 -21.68 -3.05
C PHE A 65 19.23 -21.97 -4.00
N GLU A 66 19.25 -23.12 -4.70
CA GLU A 66 18.17 -23.54 -5.58
C GLU A 66 16.85 -23.77 -4.80
N ILE A 67 16.91 -24.50 -3.68
CA ILE A 67 15.76 -24.74 -2.79
C ILE A 67 15.25 -23.43 -2.20
N LEU A 68 16.18 -22.52 -1.83
CA LEU A 68 15.84 -21.19 -1.36
C LEU A 68 15.10 -20.38 -2.43
N THR A 69 15.58 -20.37 -3.68
CA THR A 69 14.93 -19.62 -4.76
C THR A 69 13.51 -20.10 -5.05
N ASP A 70 13.28 -21.41 -5.06
CA ASP A 70 11.95 -21.98 -5.25
C ASP A 70 11.01 -21.61 -4.08
N SER A 71 11.54 -21.63 -2.85
CA SER A 71 10.79 -21.24 -1.66
C SER A 71 10.38 -19.76 -1.68
N ILE A 72 11.31 -18.87 -2.06
CA ILE A 72 11.03 -17.43 -2.24
C ILE A 72 9.87 -17.23 -3.22
N ILE A 73 9.97 -17.85 -4.40
CA ILE A 73 9.00 -17.68 -5.48
C ILE A 73 7.61 -18.17 -5.05
N LYS A 74 7.54 -19.33 -4.40
CA LYS A 74 6.28 -19.92 -3.94
C LYS A 74 5.59 -19.07 -2.88
N ASP A 75 6.32 -18.65 -1.85
CA ASP A 75 5.72 -17.96 -0.70
C ASP A 75 5.29 -16.53 -1.06
N HIS A 76 6.07 -15.85 -1.89
CA HIS A 76 5.76 -14.47 -2.28
C HIS A 76 4.74 -14.39 -3.43
N ALA A 77 4.59 -15.44 -4.26
CA ALA A 77 3.50 -15.51 -5.23
C ALA A 77 2.13 -15.43 -4.54
N GLY A 78 1.96 -16.11 -3.40
CA GLY A 78 0.75 -16.03 -2.58
C GLY A 78 0.50 -14.62 -2.04
N ALA A 79 1.53 -13.99 -1.45
CA ALA A 79 1.43 -12.65 -0.90
C ALA A 79 1.05 -11.59 -1.95
N ARG A 80 1.66 -11.64 -3.14
CA ARG A 80 1.34 -10.74 -4.26
C ARG A 80 -0.13 -10.85 -4.68
N ASN A 81 -0.66 -12.07 -4.77
CA ASN A 81 -2.06 -12.31 -5.14
C ASN A 81 -3.03 -11.69 -4.13
N VAL A 82 -2.73 -11.77 -2.83
CA VAL A 82 -3.54 -11.15 -1.78
C VAL A 82 -3.51 -9.63 -1.87
N GLN A 83 -2.33 -9.04 -2.10
CA GLN A 83 -2.17 -7.60 -2.23
C GLN A 83 -2.88 -7.06 -3.49
N ALA A 84 -2.78 -7.77 -4.62
CA ALA A 84 -3.49 -7.42 -5.85
C ALA A 84 -5.01 -7.39 -5.63
N ARG A 85 -5.56 -8.42 -4.99
CA ARG A 85 -6.99 -8.49 -4.65
C ARG A 85 -7.44 -7.36 -3.72
N LYS A 86 -6.64 -7.03 -2.69
CA LYS A 86 -6.93 -5.89 -1.80
C LYS A 86 -6.93 -4.56 -2.56
N SER A 87 -5.94 -4.35 -3.43
CA SER A 87 -5.85 -3.14 -4.26
C SER A 87 -7.04 -3.02 -5.20
N GLU A 88 -7.43 -4.12 -5.85
CA GLU A 88 -8.60 -4.16 -6.73
C GLU A 88 -9.90 -3.85 -5.97
N TYR A 89 -10.08 -4.44 -4.79
CA TYR A 89 -11.21 -4.14 -3.91
C TYR A 89 -11.30 -2.64 -3.57
N ILE A 90 -10.19 -2.03 -3.13
CA ILE A 90 -10.14 -0.60 -2.78
C ILE A 90 -10.49 0.26 -3.99
N LYS A 91 -9.93 -0.05 -5.17
CA LYS A 91 -10.25 0.65 -6.42
C LYS A 91 -11.73 0.55 -6.77
N ASN A 92 -12.32 -0.64 -6.63
CA ASN A 92 -13.73 -0.86 -6.92
C ASN A 92 -14.64 -0.13 -5.92
N PHE A 93 -14.28 -0.12 -4.63
CA PHE A 93 -14.98 0.64 -3.61
C PHE A 93 -14.93 2.15 -3.91
N ALA A 94 -13.74 2.69 -4.21
CA ALA A 94 -13.57 4.10 -4.55
C ALA A 94 -14.40 4.51 -5.79
N LYS A 95 -14.41 3.69 -6.85
CA LYS A 95 -15.24 3.92 -8.04
C LYS A 95 -16.74 3.96 -7.71
N ARG A 96 -17.21 3.10 -6.80
CA ARG A 96 -18.61 3.08 -6.35
C ARG A 96 -18.96 4.36 -5.58
N ILE A 97 -18.10 4.80 -4.67
CA ILE A 97 -18.29 6.05 -3.93
C ILE A 97 -18.31 7.26 -4.90
N GLN A 98 -17.37 7.33 -5.85
CA GLN A 98 -17.33 8.39 -6.86
C GLN A 98 -18.58 8.38 -7.75
N THR A 99 -19.11 7.20 -8.06
CA THR A 99 -20.37 7.08 -8.81
C THR A 99 -21.55 7.61 -8.00
N ILE A 100 -21.65 7.28 -6.71
CA ILE A 100 -22.71 7.81 -5.83
C ILE A 100 -22.59 9.34 -5.70
N ALA A 101 -21.37 9.87 -5.59
CA ALA A 101 -21.13 11.31 -5.49
C ALA A 101 -21.63 12.10 -6.71
N ARG A 102 -21.67 11.49 -7.91
CA ARG A 102 -22.21 12.11 -9.13
C ARG A 102 -23.73 12.27 -9.15
N PHE A 103 -24.45 11.50 -8.32
CA PHE A 103 -25.90 11.58 -8.18
C PHE A 103 -26.33 12.37 -6.94
N ARG A 104 -25.39 12.92 -6.19
CA ARG A 104 -25.69 13.83 -5.10
C ARG A 104 -26.05 15.19 -5.69
N ASP A 105 -27.35 15.44 -5.86
CA ASP A 105 -27.84 16.80 -6.10
C ASP A 105 -27.35 17.72 -4.97
N PRO A 106 -26.92 18.97 -5.26
CA PRO A 106 -26.63 19.95 -4.23
C PRO A 106 -27.95 20.36 -3.55
N VAL A 107 -28.37 19.57 -2.54
CA VAL A 107 -29.40 19.95 -1.56
C VAL A 107 -28.80 21.03 -0.64
N SER A 108 -28.45 22.18 -1.18
CA SER A 108 -28.03 23.38 -0.43
C SER A 108 -28.20 24.71 -1.18
N GLU A 109 -28.77 24.73 -2.39
CA GLU A 109 -29.10 26.00 -3.06
C GLU A 109 -30.61 26.28 -3.21
N ARG A 110 -31.47 25.69 -2.37
CA ARG A 110 -32.73 26.37 -2.03
C ARG A 110 -32.45 27.40 -0.93
N LYS A 111 -31.80 28.49 -1.31
CA LYS A 111 -32.03 29.76 -0.62
C LYS A 111 -33.42 30.21 -1.05
N ASP A 112 -34.27 30.41 -0.06
CA ASP A 112 -35.66 30.79 -0.21
C ASP A 112 -35.78 32.03 -1.11
N VAL A 113 -36.22 31.83 -2.35
CA VAL A 113 -36.79 32.93 -3.16
C VAL A 113 -38.21 33.12 -2.65
N ILE A 114 -38.35 33.81 -1.53
CA ILE A 114 -39.61 34.46 -1.13
C ILE A 114 -39.31 35.94 -0.83
N THR A 115 -39.13 36.68 -1.91
CA THR A 115 -39.32 38.15 -2.00
C THR A 115 -39.86 38.36 -3.41
N SER A 116 -40.99 39.00 -3.68
CA SER A 116 -41.79 39.96 -2.91
C SER A 116 -43.22 39.99 -3.48
N GLY A 117 -44.21 39.55 -2.71
CA GLY A 117 -45.61 39.88 -2.95
C GLY A 117 -45.90 41.25 -2.34
N SER A 118 -46.08 42.25 -3.18
CA SER A 118 -46.64 43.55 -2.79
C SER A 118 -48.07 43.35 -2.30
N GLY A 119 -48.39 43.70 -1.05
CA GLY A 119 -49.74 43.55 -0.52
C GLY A 119 -49.93 43.92 0.95
N ARG A 120 -50.05 45.23 1.21
CA ARG A 120 -50.79 45.91 2.31
C ARG A 120 -51.11 45.12 3.61
N GLY A 121 -50.42 45.52 4.67
CA GLY A 121 -51.04 46.02 5.92
C GLY A 121 -51.76 45.03 6.84
N SER A 122 -51.22 44.83 8.05
CA SER A 122 -51.95 45.01 9.33
C SER A 122 -50.99 44.90 10.53
N ARG A 123 -51.19 45.80 11.50
CA ARG A 123 -50.41 45.92 12.74
C ARG A 123 -50.62 44.70 13.64
N GLY A 124 -49.53 44.13 14.14
CA GLY A 124 -49.53 43.23 15.30
C GLY A 124 -48.45 43.68 16.29
N ILE A 125 -48.86 44.13 17.47
CA ILE A 125 -47.99 44.59 18.56
C ILE A 125 -47.31 43.36 19.18
N TYR A 126 -45.98 43.27 19.11
CA TYR A 126 -45.23 42.31 19.92
C TYR A 126 -45.05 42.85 21.34
N LYS A 127 -45.62 42.16 22.34
CA LYS A 127 -45.29 42.33 23.75
C LYS A 127 -44.16 41.34 24.07
N GLY A 128 -42.95 41.87 24.32
CA GLY A 128 -41.81 41.07 24.73
C GLY A 128 -41.97 40.51 26.15
N PRO A 129 -41.28 39.41 26.50
CA PRO A 129 -41.33 38.83 27.83
C PRO A 129 -40.66 39.75 28.86
N GLN A 130 -41.35 40.01 29.97
CA GLN A 130 -40.73 40.65 31.15
C GLN A 130 -39.86 39.62 31.86
N SER A 131 -38.56 39.88 31.89
CA SER A 131 -37.61 39.29 32.83
C SER A 131 -38.01 39.71 34.23
N THR A 132 -38.17 38.76 35.14
CA THR A 132 -38.17 39.04 36.59
C THR A 132 -37.10 38.15 37.20
N GLU A 133 -35.95 38.74 37.46
CA GLU A 133 -34.99 38.26 38.46
C GLU A 133 -35.41 38.90 39.79
N PHE A 134 -35.62 38.08 40.82
CA PHE A 134 -34.99 38.08 42.14
C PHE A 134 -35.72 37.07 43.05
#